data_AF-A0A7C7RXG1-F1
#
_entry.id   AF-A0A7C7RXG1-F1
#
_cell.length_a   1.000
_cell.length_b   1.000
_cell.length_c   1.000
_cell.angle_alpha   90.00
_cell.angle_beta   90.00
_cell.angle_gamma   90.00
#
_symmetry.space_group_name_H-M   'P 1'
#
loop_
_entity.id
_entity.type
_entity.pdbx_description
1 polymer ?
#
loop_
_entity_poly.entity_id
_entity_poly.type
_entity_poly.pdbx_seq_one_letter_code
_entity_poly.pdbx_strand_id
1 'polypeptide(L)' 'MRAWRESPILARFRALEDVMRGPCRACDHLSLCRGCPAVVMAFGGDFGDSDPHCPRQVR' A
#
# COMPACT_ATOMS: atom_id res chain seq x y z
N MET A 1 -4.51 -18.54 15.77
CA MET A 1 -4.11 -17.18 16.18
C MET A 1 -5.21 -16.20 15.75
N ARG A 2 -5.92 -15.57 16.70
CA ARG A 2 -7.14 -14.75 16.45
C ARG A 2 -6.85 -13.47 15.67
N ALA A 3 -5.86 -12.69 16.11
CA ALA A 3 -5.46 -11.45 15.46
C ALA A 3 -5.13 -11.63 13.97
N TRP A 4 -4.39 -12.69 13.62
CA TRP A 4 -4.04 -12.99 12.24
C TRP A 4 -5.25 -13.19 11.32
N ARG A 5 -6.34 -13.79 11.83
CA ARG A 5 -7.52 -14.14 11.04
C ARG A 5 -8.60 -13.06 11.05
N GLU A 6 -8.78 -12.39 12.19
CA GLU A 6 -9.94 -11.52 12.42
C GLU A 6 -9.60 -10.02 12.43
N SER A 7 -8.31 -9.64 12.44
CA SER A 7 -7.95 -8.22 12.47
C SER A 7 -8.39 -7.49 11.20
N PRO A 8 -9.25 -6.46 11.29
CA PRO A 8 -9.65 -5.67 10.13
C PRO A 8 -8.46 -4.91 9.54
N ILE A 9 -7.48 -4.52 10.36
CA ILE A 9 -6.25 -3.87 9.91
C ILE A 9 -5.45 -4.83 9.02
N LEU A 10 -5.24 -6.08 9.46
CA LEU A 10 -4.51 -7.07 8.65
C LEU A 10 -5.27 -7.48 7.39
N ALA A 11 -6.61 -7.45 7.43
CA ALA A 11 -7.42 -7.63 6.22
C ALA A 11 -7.17 -6.50 5.20
N ARG A 12 -7.11 -5.23 5.63
CA ARG A 12 -6.75 -4.10 4.74
C ARG A 12 -5.37 -4.27 4.10
N PHE A 13 -4.37 -4.71 4.85
CA PHE A 13 -3.03 -4.98 4.30
C PHE A 13 -3.04 -6.07 3.22
N ARG A 14 -3.85 -7.11 3.41
CA ARG A 14 -3.99 -8.20 2.43
C ARG A 14 -4.71 -7.78 1.15
N ALA A 15 -5.61 -6.79 1.23
CA ALA A 15 -6.33 -6.23 0.10
C ALA A 15 -5.64 -5.01 -0.54
N LEU A 16 -4.38 -4.71 -0.17
CA LEU A 16 -3.70 -3.49 -0.64
C LEU A 16 -3.62 -3.40 -2.16
N GLU A 17 -3.38 -4.52 -2.83
CA GLU A 17 -3.31 -4.59 -4.30
C GLU A 17 -4.59 -4.07 -4.97
N ASP A 18 -5.76 -4.41 -4.42
CA ASP A 18 -7.07 -4.02 -4.95
C ASP A 18 -7.36 -2.52 -4.78
N VAL A 19 -6.73 -1.89 -3.79
CA VAL A 19 -7.01 -0.48 -3.42
C VAL A 19 -5.88 0.49 -3.77
N MET A 20 -4.78 0.00 -4.38
CA MET A 20 -3.67 0.87 -4.79
C MET A 20 -4.15 1.95 -5.76
N ARG A 21 -3.61 3.16 -5.60
CA ARG A 21 -3.92 4.36 -6.38
C ARG A 21 -2.67 4.92 -7.05
N GLY A 22 -2.88 5.86 -7.97
CA GLY A 22 -1.81 6.56 -8.67
C GLY A 22 -0.93 5.63 -9.51
N PRO A 23 0.36 5.94 -9.70
CA PRO A 23 1.28 5.15 -10.54
C PRO A 23 1.44 3.71 -10.06
N CYS A 24 1.24 3.43 -8.78
CA CYS A 24 1.33 2.08 -8.23
C CYS A 24 0.29 1.11 -8.83
N ARG A 25 -0.91 1.60 -9.19
CA ARG A 25 -1.98 0.74 -9.77
C ARG A 25 -1.58 0.10 -11.09
N ALA A 26 -0.73 0.77 -11.86
CA ALA A 26 -0.24 0.29 -13.16
C ALA A 26 1.23 -0.17 -13.10
N CYS A 27 1.80 -0.33 -11.90
CA CYS A 27 3.19 -0.73 -11.76
C CYS A 27 3.34 -2.24 -11.91
N ASP A 28 4.30 -2.67 -12.73
CA ASP A 28 4.59 -4.10 -12.97
C ASP A 28 5.01 -4.86 -11.69
N HIS A 29 5.39 -4.13 -10.64
CA HIS A 29 5.82 -4.68 -9.35
C HIS A 29 4.73 -4.61 -8.27
N LEU A 30 3.48 -4.33 -8.66
CA LEU A 30 2.36 -4.16 -7.74
C LEU A 30 2.16 -5.38 -6.82
N SER A 31 2.27 -6.59 -7.34
CA SER A 31 2.13 -7.83 -6.55
C SER A 31 3.24 -8.05 -5.52
N LEU A 32 4.34 -7.30 -5.59
CA LEU A 32 5.49 -7.43 -4.69
C LEU A 32 5.58 -6.27 -3.69
N CYS A 33 5.54 -5.02 -4.15
CA CYS A 33 5.93 -3.86 -3.34
C CYS A 33 4.76 -3.21 -2.58
N ARG A 34 3.75 -2.69 -3.30
CA ARG A 34 2.61 -1.92 -2.74
C ARG A 34 2.99 -0.66 -1.92
N GLY A 35 4.26 -0.23 -1.96
CA GLY A 35 4.77 0.88 -1.14
C GLY A 35 4.80 0.56 0.36
N CYS A 36 5.32 1.47 1.19
CA CYS A 36 5.27 1.37 2.64
C CYS A 36 4.06 2.13 3.22
N PRO A 37 3.01 1.45 3.71
CA PRO A 37 1.84 2.13 4.24
C PRO A 37 2.13 2.96 5.49
N ALA A 38 3.14 2.57 6.29
CA ALA A 38 3.54 3.35 7.47
C ALA A 38 4.09 4.72 7.07
N VAL A 39 4.90 4.80 6.01
CA VAL A 39 5.40 6.07 5.48
C VAL A 39 4.23 6.90 4.94
N VAL A 40 3.41 6.32 4.06
CA VAL A 40 2.26 7.02 3.46
C VAL A 40 1.38 7.69 4.52
N MET A 41 1.01 6.93 5.57
CA MET A 41 0.19 7.44 6.67
C MET A 41 0.92 8.53 7.48
N ALA A 42 2.23 8.40 7.70
CA ALA A 42 3.02 9.42 8.40
C ALA A 42 3.07 10.76 7.64
N PHE A 43 2.93 10.73 6.31
CA PHE A 43 2.80 11.91 5.46
C PHE A 43 1.33 12.34 5.22
N GLY A 44 0.37 11.77 5.94
CA GLY A 44 -1.05 12.15 5.90
C GLY A 44 -1.88 11.51 4.78
N GLY A 45 -1.33 10.52 4.07
CA GLY A 45 -2.08 9.72 3.10
C GLY A 45 -2.95 8.63 3.74
N ASP A 46 -3.64 7.85 2.92
CA ASP A 46 -4.37 6.64 3.32
C ASP A 46 -3.73 5.38 2.69
N PHE A 47 -4.08 4.22 3.24
CA PHE A 47 -3.71 2.93 2.65
C PHE A 47 -4.05 2.90 1.16
N GLY A 48 -3.07 2.52 0.35
CA GLY A 48 -3.18 2.46 -1.10
C GLY A 48 -2.63 3.68 -1.86
N ASP A 49 -2.30 4.78 -1.18
CA ASP A 49 -1.57 5.88 -1.83
C ASP A 49 -0.13 5.48 -2.18
N SER A 50 0.45 6.18 -3.15
CA SER A 50 1.82 5.92 -3.60
C SER A 50 2.83 6.40 -2.56
N ASP A 51 3.79 5.54 -2.25
CA ASP A 51 4.87 5.86 -1.31
C ASP A 51 5.77 6.98 -1.88
N PRO A 52 5.95 8.11 -1.15
CA PRO A 52 6.78 9.23 -1.59
C PRO A 52 8.28 8.91 -1.66
N HIS A 53 8.73 7.71 -1.26
CA HIS A 53 10.10 7.25 -1.43
C HIS A 53 10.27 6.26 -2.59
N CYS A 54 9.20 5.93 -3.33
CA CYS A 54 9.30 5.05 -4.50
C CYS A 54 10.39 5.58 -5.46
N PRO A 55 11.33 4.78 -5.97
CA PRO A 55 12.34 5.28 -6.91
C PRO A 55 11.76 5.56 -8.30
N ARG A 56 10.60 4.97 -8.63
CA ARG A 56 9.89 5.16 -9.91
C ARG A 56 9.04 6.44 -9.90
N GLN A 57 9.48 7.50 -9.21
CA GLN A 57 8.70 8.75 -9.15
C GLN A 57 8.54 9.27 -10.57
N VAL A 58 7.29 9.25 -11.03
CA VAL A 58 6.90 9.92 -12.27
C VAL A 58 7.12 11.40 -11.99
N ARG A 59 8.14 11.98 -12.61
CA ARG A 59 8.22 13.42 -12.79
C ARG A 59 7.05 13.89 -13.64
#